data_AF-A0A0E3N742-F1
#
_entry.id   AF-A0A0E3N742-F1
#
_cell.length_a   1.000
_cell.length_b   1.000
_cell.length_c   1.000
_cell.angle_alpha   90.00
_cell.angle_beta   90.00
_cell.angle_gamma   90.00
#
_symmetry.space_group_name_H-M   'P 1'
#
loop_
_entity.id
_entity.type
_entity.pdbx_description
1 polymer ?
#
loop_
_entity_poly.entity_id
_entity_poly.type
_entity_poly.pdbx_seq_one_letter_code
_entity_poly.pdbx_strand_id
1 'polypeptide(L)' 'MKPRDPQPQETRKKLVRDSILGFVGFFAFLALVQAVVNLFQPQPSLWPAFLALILVIATIALWRAWR' A
#
# COMPACT_ATOMS: atom_id res chain seq x y z
N MET A 1 11.43 36.97 9.38
CA MET A 1 11.64 35.50 9.34
C MET A 1 11.74 35.09 7.87
N LYS A 2 12.93 34.66 7.41
CA LYS A 2 13.10 34.12 6.05
C LYS A 2 12.46 32.73 6.00
N PRO A 3 11.64 32.39 4.99
CA PRO A 3 11.12 31.03 4.87
C PRO A 3 12.31 30.09 4.80
N ARG A 4 12.35 29.08 5.67
CA ARG A 4 13.37 28.04 5.62
C ARG A 4 13.03 27.16 4.42
N ASP A 5 13.75 27.35 3.32
CA ASP A 5 13.57 26.53 2.12
C ASP A 5 13.67 25.04 2.51
N PRO A 6 12.74 24.18 2.07
CA PRO A 6 12.79 22.76 2.41
C PRO A 6 14.14 22.18 1.98
N GLN A 7 14.87 21.58 2.92
CA GLN A 7 16.14 20.92 2.63
C GLN A 7 15.91 19.85 1.53
N PRO A 8 16.68 19.84 0.43
CA PRO A 8 16.47 18.92 -0.70
C PRO A 8 16.38 17.44 -0.30
N GLN A 9 17.04 17.07 0.81
CA GLN A 9 17.00 15.71 1.36
C GLN A 9 15.64 15.34 1.96
N GLU A 10 14.93 16.27 2.59
CA GLU A 10 13.60 16.00 3.16
C GLU A 10 12.57 15.78 2.04
N THR A 11 12.65 16.57 0.97
CA THR A 11 11.80 16.42 -0.22
C THR A 11 12.02 15.07 -0.89
N ARG A 12 13.27 14.62 -1.06
CA ARG A 12 13.56 13.29 -1.64
C ARG A 12 13.03 12.15 -0.78
N LYS A 13 13.25 12.20 0.54
CA LYS A 13 12.73 11.18 1.47
C LYS A 13 11.20 11.11 1.41
N LYS A 14 10.54 12.27 1.30
CA LYS A 14 9.09 12.35 1.15
C LYS A 14 8.60 11.74 -0.16
N LEU A 15 9.23 12.07 -1.28
CA LEU A 15 8.89 11.47 -2.58
C LEU A 15 9.09 9.95 -2.60
N VAL A 16 10.21 9.45 -2.09
CA VAL A 16 10.48 8.00 -2.03
C VAL A 16 9.41 7.31 -1.17
N ARG A 17 9.08 7.90 -0.02
CA ARG A 17 8.04 7.39 0.87
C ARG A 17 6.68 7.37 0.17
N ASP A 18 6.28 8.46 -0.48
CA ASP A 18 4.99 8.56 -1.18
C ASP A 18 4.89 7.55 -2.34
N SER A 19 5.99 7.34 -3.07
CA SER A 19 6.05 6.32 -4.14
C SER A 19 5.93 4.90 -3.60
N ILE A 20 6.61 4.57 -2.49
CA ILE A 20 6.48 3.24 -1.83
C ILE A 20 5.05 3.05 -1.32
N LEU A 21 4.45 4.09 -0.74
CA LEU A 21 3.06 4.11 -0.25
C LEU A 21 2.09 3.78 -1.39
N GLY A 22 2.21 4.48 -2.52
CA GLY A 22 1.38 4.27 -3.71
C GLY A 22 1.60 2.90 -4.35
N PHE A 23 2.85 2.45 -4.43
CA PHE A 23 3.18 1.13 -4.99
C PHE A 23 2.58 0.00 -4.16
N VAL A 24 2.82 0.00 -2.84
CA VAL A 24 2.27 -1.02 -1.93
C VAL A 24 0.74 -0.99 -1.94
N GLY A 25 0.13 0.20 -1.90
CA GLY A 25 -1.33 0.36 -1.96
C GLY A 25 -1.95 -0.12 -3.28
N PHE A 26 -1.26 0.06 -4.41
CA PHE A 26 -1.75 -0.41 -5.71
C PHE A 26 -1.75 -1.94 -5.80
N PHE A 27 -0.64 -2.59 -5.43
CA PHE A 27 -0.61 -4.05 -5.35
C PHE A 27 -1.63 -4.57 -4.34
N ALA A 28 -1.87 -3.80 -3.26
CA ALA A 28 -2.88 -4.12 -2.25
C ALA A 28 -4.28 -4.24 -2.81
N PHE A 29 -4.63 -3.25 -3.61
CA PHE A 29 -5.88 -3.23 -4.34
C PHE A 29 -6.00 -4.39 -5.33
N LEU A 30 -4.95 -4.66 -6.13
CA LEU A 30 -4.98 -5.77 -7.10
C LEU A 30 -5.18 -7.14 -6.42
N ALA A 31 -4.53 -7.37 -5.28
CA ALA A 31 -4.72 -8.59 -4.52
C ALA A 31 -6.13 -8.76 -3.95
N LEU A 32 -6.71 -7.67 -3.47
CA LEU A 32 -8.10 -7.66 -3.00
C LEU A 32 -9.06 -8.00 -4.13
N VAL A 33 -8.88 -7.39 -5.31
CA VAL A 33 -9.67 -7.70 -6.51
C VAL A 33 -9.52 -9.18 -6.88
N GLN A 34 -8.29 -9.71 -6.89
CA GLN A 34 -8.06 -11.14 -7.14
C GLN A 34 -8.73 -12.05 -6.11
N ALA A 35 -8.73 -11.68 -4.83
CA ALA A 35 -9.43 -12.44 -3.79
C ALA A 35 -10.94 -12.48 -4.01
N VAL A 36 -11.54 -11.33 -4.36
CA VAL A 36 -12.96 -11.22 -4.67
C VAL A 36 -13.31 -12.04 -5.90
N VAL A 37 -12.53 -11.93 -6.99
CA VAL A 37 -12.75 -12.71 -8.21
C VAL A 37 -12.61 -14.22 -7.94
N ASN A 38 -11.64 -14.62 -7.12
CA ASN A 38 -11.40 -16.01 -6.77
C ASN A 38 -12.50 -16.63 -5.89
N LEU A 39 -13.29 -15.84 -5.16
CA LEU A 39 -14.47 -16.35 -4.43
C LEU A 39 -15.56 -16.91 -5.35
N PHE A 40 -15.62 -16.44 -6.60
CA PHE A 40 -16.58 -16.91 -7.61
C PHE A 40 -16.03 -18.03 -8.50
N GLN A 41 -14.78 -18.48 -8.25
CA GLN A 41 -14.19 -19.60 -8.98
C GLN A 41 -14.74 -20.94 -8.46
N PRO A 42 -14.93 -21.94 -9.34
CA PRO A 42 -15.46 -23.26 -8.94
C PRO A 42 -14.54 -24.01 -7.97
N GLN A 43 -13.24 -23.73 -8.01
CA GLN A 43 -12.20 -24.28 -7.13
C GLN A 43 -11.39 -23.10 -6.56
N PRO A 44 -11.89 -22.44 -5.50
CA PRO A 44 -11.27 -21.25 -4.97
C PRO A 44 -9.92 -21.59 -4.31
N SER A 45 -8.86 -20.91 -4.75
CA SER A 45 -7.53 -21.05 -4.16
C SER A 45 -7.40 -20.20 -2.88
N LEU A 46 -6.57 -20.59 -1.91
CA LEU A 46 -6.37 -19.81 -0.67
C LEU A 46 -5.38 -18.65 -0.84
N TRP A 47 -4.56 -18.68 -1.89
CA TRP A 47 -3.54 -17.65 -2.17
C TRP A 47 -4.07 -16.22 -2.36
N PRO A 48 -5.18 -15.99 -3.09
CA PRO A 48 -5.73 -14.65 -3.24
C PRO A 48 -6.19 -14.04 -1.92
N ALA A 49 -6.84 -14.83 -1.05
CA ALA A 49 -7.29 -14.36 0.26
C ALA A 49 -6.11 -14.00 1.18
N PHE A 50 -5.03 -14.78 1.15
CA PHE A 50 -3.80 -14.50 1.90
C PHE A 50 -3.11 -13.23 1.40
N LEU A 51 -3.05 -13.03 0.08
CA LEU A 51 -2.49 -11.83 -0.54
C LEU A 51 -3.29 -10.58 -0.12
N ALA A 52 -4.62 -10.64 -0.19
CA ALA A 52 -5.49 -9.55 0.24
C ALA A 52 -5.34 -9.21 1.74
N LEU A 53 -5.22 -10.22 2.60
CA LEU A 53 -4.99 -10.02 4.04
C LEU A 53 -3.66 -9.31 4.31
N ILE A 54 -2.56 -9.76 3.69
CA ILE A 54 -1.23 -9.14 3.82
C ILE A 54 -1.29 -7.66 3.43
N LEU A 55 -2.03 -7.37 2.36
CA LEU A 55 -2.06 -6.05 1.77
C LEU A 55 -3.00 -5.07 2.49
N VAL A 56 -4.09 -5.56 3.08
CA VAL A 56 -4.90 -4.80 4.04
C VAL A 56 -4.08 -4.49 5.29
N ILE A 57 -3.34 -5.47 5.84
CA ILE A 57 -2.45 -5.25 7.00
C ILE A 57 -1.37 -4.21 6.66
N ALA A 58 -0.74 -4.31 5.48
CA ALA A 58 0.26 -3.35 5.02
C ALA A 58 -0.33 -1.93 4.89
N THR A 59 -1.54 -1.80 4.36
CA THR A 59 -2.25 -0.52 4.21
C THR A 59 -2.59 0.09 5.58
N ILE A 60 -3.09 -0.71 6.53
CA ILE A 60 -3.39 -0.26 7.90
C ILE A 60 -2.12 0.12 8.65
N ALA A 61 -1.03 -0.64 8.50
CA ALA A 61 0.26 -0.34 9.12
C ALA A 61 0.85 0.97 8.59
N LEU A 62 0.74 1.21 7.28
CA LEU A 62 1.09 2.50 6.66
C LEU A 62 0.24 3.65 7.21
N TRP A 63 -1.08 3.46 7.29
CA TRP A 63 -1.99 4.48 7.82
C TRP A 63 -1.72 4.80 9.30
N ARG A 64 -1.42 3.78 10.11
CA ARG A 64 -1.02 3.94 11.52
C ARG A 64 0.36 4.59 11.67
N ALA A 65 1.33 4.31 10.80
CA ALA A 65 2.63 4.96 10.84
C ALA A 65 2.57 6.46 10.47
N TRP A 66 1.44 6.92 9.91
CA TRP A 66 1.19 8.30 9.52
C TRP A 66 0.31 9.08 10.52
N ARG A 67 -0.22 8.42 11.55
CA ARG A 67 -1.02 9.02 12.62
C ARG A 67 -0.22 9.08 13.91
#